data_AF-A0A6I8MIW4-F1
#
_entry.id   AF-A0A6I8MIW4-F1
#
_cell.length_a   1.000
_cell.length_b   1.000
_cell.length_c   1.000
_cell.angle_alpha   90.00
_cell.angle_beta   90.00
_cell.angle_gamma   90.00
#
_symmetry.space_group_name_H-M   'P 1'
#
loop_
_entity.id
_entity.type
_entity.pdbx_description
1 polymer ?
#
loop_
_entity_poly.entity_id
_entity_poly.type
_entity_poly.pdbx_seq_one_letter_code
_entity_poly.pdbx_strand_id
1 'polypeptide(L)'
;MFHVKFTPVTMLETMNSPAHRPVVVADVDTGIDDALAITYLGHLHRHGLIELRITTSAGNCTAEQAAANSAEVMNSLTLSDVPITSGSPQPRVLPLTTTPETHGPTGLGYHTTHAPIPQSGSAAAAVKLWKGADYLLVAGPATNVAWAAENAPDILNAIPHVTFMTGAFHYPGNTTPTAEWNAWVDPHALKEALTHYRGHAVRPTICPLNVTESVLLTPQRLKQWCQRSQEPVLPILSDALRFYFEFHESVGVGYMAQIHDLAAAMVLLNRVPHTTRPGFVDVEANAELTRGTTVVDWDSNYGDHPANAQILTTLQSEDVFAEFERVVLEY
;
A
#
# COMPACT_ATOMS: atom_id res chain seq x y z
N MET A 1 -8.79 31.17 9.28
CA MET A 1 -9.93 30.26 9.52
C MET A 1 -10.79 30.25 8.25
N PHE A 2 -10.40 29.47 7.25
CA PHE A 2 -11.22 29.22 6.05
C PHE A 2 -11.57 27.74 6.08
N HIS A 3 -12.76 27.42 6.59
CA HIS A 3 -13.34 26.09 6.46
C HIS A 3 -13.85 25.95 5.02
N VAL A 4 -13.05 25.30 4.17
CA VAL A 4 -13.60 24.75 2.92
C VAL A 4 -14.45 23.55 3.34
N LYS A 5 -15.78 23.73 3.32
CA LYS A 5 -16.71 22.61 3.46
C LYS A 5 -16.48 21.67 2.29
N PHE A 6 -15.87 20.52 2.55
CA PHE A 6 -15.90 19.38 1.66
C PHE A 6 -17.36 19.04 1.39
N THR A 7 -17.78 19.20 0.13
CA THR A 7 -19.01 18.56 -0.34
C THR A 7 -18.54 17.20 -0.82
N PRO A 8 -18.95 16.08 -0.19
CA PRO A 8 -18.62 14.77 -0.71
C PRO A 8 -19.34 14.65 -2.04
N VAL A 9 -18.60 14.80 -3.14
CA VAL A 9 -19.06 14.22 -4.41
C VAL A 9 -18.98 12.72 -4.16
N THR A 10 -20.10 12.13 -3.79
CA THR A 10 -20.28 10.69 -3.76
C THR A 10 -19.95 10.16 -5.15
N MET A 11 -18.75 9.59 -5.32
CA MET A 11 -18.29 8.83 -6.50
C MET A 11 -19.23 7.68 -6.91
N LEU A 12 -20.28 7.41 -6.13
CA LEU A 12 -21.38 6.52 -6.51
C LEU A 12 -22.11 6.97 -7.79
N GLU A 13 -22.07 8.25 -8.17
CA GLU A 13 -22.78 8.72 -9.37
C GLU A 13 -21.99 8.56 -10.69
N THR A 14 -20.67 8.40 -10.65
CA THR A 14 -19.85 8.20 -11.87
C THR A 14 -19.47 6.74 -12.15
N MET A 15 -19.79 5.79 -11.26
CA MET A 15 -19.46 4.37 -11.43
C MET A 15 -20.58 3.51 -12.04
N ASN A 16 -21.69 4.10 -12.48
CA ASN A 16 -22.83 3.39 -13.08
C ASN A 16 -22.88 3.45 -14.62
N SER A 17 -21.82 3.92 -15.29
CA SER A 17 -21.73 3.79 -16.75
C SER A 17 -21.04 2.46 -17.09
N PRO A 18 -21.73 1.49 -17.74
CA PRO A 18 -21.16 0.16 -18.06
C PRO A 18 -20.00 0.19 -19.08
N ALA A 19 -19.46 1.36 -19.42
CA ALA A 19 -18.49 1.55 -20.49
C ALA A 19 -17.02 1.51 -20.04
N HIS A 20 -16.68 1.67 -18.75
CA HIS A 20 -15.30 1.56 -18.27
C HIS A 20 -15.24 1.19 -16.78
N ARG A 21 -14.70 0.01 -16.46
CA ARG A 21 -14.30 -0.34 -15.08
C ARG A 21 -12.91 0.25 -14.84
N PRO A 22 -12.69 1.05 -13.79
CA PRO A 22 -11.38 1.61 -13.53
C PRO A 22 -10.36 0.49 -13.27
N VAL A 23 -9.19 0.62 -13.89
CA VAL A 23 -8.08 -0.31 -13.71
C VAL A 23 -7.26 0.13 -12.49
N VAL A 24 -7.18 -0.76 -11.51
CA VAL A 24 -6.41 -0.56 -10.27
C VAL A 24 -5.24 -1.53 -10.26
N VAL A 25 -4.04 -0.99 -10.10
CA VAL A 25 -2.83 -1.77 -9.86
C VAL A 25 -2.45 -1.65 -8.39
N ALA A 26 -2.25 -2.79 -7.73
CA ALA A 26 -1.60 -2.86 -6.43
C ALA A 26 -0.16 -3.34 -6.61
N ASP A 27 0.81 -2.45 -6.41
CA ASP A 27 2.23 -2.76 -6.30
C ASP A 27 2.56 -3.00 -4.82
N VAL A 28 2.69 -4.27 -4.45
CA VAL A 28 2.70 -4.73 -3.04
C VAL A 28 3.92 -5.60 -2.74
N ASP A 29 4.37 -5.65 -1.49
CA ASP A 29 5.34 -6.65 -1.04
C ASP A 29 4.69 -7.76 -0.18
N THR A 30 3.35 -7.87 -0.29
CA THR A 30 2.45 -8.88 0.30
C THR A 30 2.96 -9.54 1.57
N GLY A 31 3.07 -8.68 2.59
CA GLY A 31 2.98 -9.01 4.00
C GLY A 31 1.54 -9.19 4.48
N ILE A 32 1.35 -9.04 5.78
CA ILE A 32 0.09 -9.38 6.48
C ILE A 32 -0.99 -8.31 6.23
N ASP A 33 -0.65 -7.03 6.25
CA ASP A 33 -1.60 -5.94 6.03
C ASP A 33 -1.80 -5.61 4.54
N ASP A 34 -0.81 -5.84 3.67
CA ASP A 34 -1.02 -5.94 2.22
C ASP A 34 -2.12 -6.96 1.89
N ALA A 35 -2.12 -8.13 2.55
CA ALA A 35 -3.10 -9.19 2.33
C ALA A 35 -4.53 -8.70 2.59
N LEU A 36 -4.72 -7.83 3.60
CA LEU A 36 -5.99 -7.13 3.82
C LEU A 36 -6.33 -6.16 2.68
N ALA A 37 -5.35 -5.38 2.22
CA ALA A 37 -5.53 -4.43 1.13
C ALA A 37 -5.96 -5.13 -0.17
N ILE A 38 -5.25 -6.18 -0.58
CA ILE A 38 -5.58 -6.93 -1.81
C ILE A 38 -6.84 -7.79 -1.64
N THR A 39 -7.18 -8.22 -0.42
CA THR A 39 -8.49 -8.84 -0.15
C THR A 39 -9.62 -7.84 -0.46
N TYR A 40 -9.54 -6.63 0.07
CA TYR A 40 -10.51 -5.57 -0.20
C TYR A 40 -10.62 -5.25 -1.69
N LEU A 41 -9.49 -5.05 -2.37
CA LEU A 41 -9.46 -4.79 -3.82
C LEU A 41 -10.00 -5.99 -4.63
N GLY A 42 -9.68 -7.22 -4.23
CA GLY A 42 -10.18 -8.45 -4.85
C GLY A 42 -11.70 -8.54 -4.77
N HIS A 43 -12.29 -8.19 -3.63
CA HIS A 43 -13.75 -8.12 -3.50
C HIS A 43 -14.37 -7.03 -4.39
N LEU A 44 -13.76 -5.83 -4.47
CA LEU A 44 -14.21 -4.80 -5.41
C LEU A 44 -14.17 -5.30 -6.87
N HIS A 45 -13.12 -6.04 -7.22
CA HIS A 45 -12.97 -6.65 -8.55
C HIS A 45 -14.05 -7.70 -8.81
N ARG A 46 -14.27 -8.61 -7.85
CA ARG A 46 -15.31 -9.65 -7.88
C ARG A 46 -16.70 -9.05 -8.09
N HIS A 47 -16.98 -7.89 -7.48
CA HIS A 47 -18.25 -7.17 -7.63
C HIS A 47 -18.31 -6.30 -8.90
N GLY A 48 -17.28 -6.34 -9.75
CA GLY A 48 -17.23 -5.61 -11.01
C GLY A 48 -17.06 -4.09 -10.87
N LEU A 49 -16.62 -3.62 -9.70
CA LEU A 49 -16.40 -2.19 -9.42
C LEU A 49 -15.05 -1.71 -9.95
N ILE A 50 -14.05 -2.60 -10.06
CA ILE A 50 -12.72 -2.32 -10.58
C ILE A 50 -12.20 -3.49 -11.43
N GLU A 51 -11.18 -3.25 -12.25
CA GLU A 51 -10.30 -4.29 -12.80
C GLU A 51 -9.00 -4.30 -11.99
N LEU A 52 -8.75 -5.37 -11.23
CA LEU A 52 -7.55 -5.49 -10.39
C LEU A 52 -6.39 -6.13 -11.16
N ARG A 53 -5.19 -5.58 -10.97
CA ARG A 53 -3.91 -6.18 -11.35
C ARG A 53 -2.95 -6.04 -10.17
N ILE A 54 -2.04 -6.98 -10.01
CA ILE A 54 -1.09 -6.98 -8.91
C ILE A 54 0.33 -7.06 -9.47
N THR A 55 1.21 -6.19 -8.99
CA THR A 55 2.64 -6.31 -9.17
C THR A 55 3.31 -6.40 -7.81
N THR A 56 4.50 -6.99 -7.75
CA THR A 56 5.19 -7.11 -6.46
C THR A 56 6.60 -6.56 -6.46
N SER A 57 7.05 -6.10 -5.30
CA SER A 57 8.42 -5.69 -5.02
C SER A 57 8.98 -6.48 -3.84
N ALA A 58 10.31 -6.55 -3.72
CA ALA A 58 10.95 -7.11 -2.54
C ALA A 58 10.96 -6.08 -1.40
N GLY A 59 10.56 -6.50 -0.21
CA GLY A 59 10.45 -5.67 1.00
C GLY A 59 10.12 -6.56 2.20
N ASN A 60 8.85 -6.65 2.61
CA ASN A 60 8.37 -7.58 3.64
C ASN A 60 8.90 -9.01 3.47
N CYS A 61 8.85 -9.51 2.24
CA CYS A 61 9.51 -10.73 1.80
C CYS A 61 10.15 -10.53 0.40
N THR A 62 10.62 -11.60 -0.26
CA THR A 62 11.11 -11.45 -1.64
C THR A 62 9.95 -11.16 -2.60
N ALA A 63 10.22 -10.52 -3.74
CA ALA A 63 9.18 -10.19 -4.71
C ALA A 63 8.42 -11.43 -5.21
N GLU A 64 9.10 -12.58 -5.33
CA GLU A 64 8.50 -13.84 -5.75
C GLU A 64 7.62 -14.43 -4.65
N GLN A 65 8.07 -14.37 -3.40
CA GLN A 65 7.27 -14.82 -2.26
C GLN A 65 6.03 -13.92 -2.11
N ALA A 66 6.18 -12.61 -2.27
CA ALA A 66 5.06 -11.66 -2.27
C ALA A 66 4.05 -12.02 -3.38
N ALA A 67 4.52 -12.32 -4.60
CA ALA A 67 3.63 -12.72 -5.69
C ALA A 67 2.90 -14.03 -5.41
N ALA A 68 3.56 -15.01 -4.76
CA ALA A 68 2.93 -16.23 -4.32
C ALA A 68 1.88 -15.97 -3.24
N ASN A 69 2.18 -15.10 -2.26
CA ASN A 69 1.24 -14.69 -1.22
C ASN A 69 0.03 -13.97 -1.82
N SER A 70 0.22 -13.07 -2.78
CA SER A 70 -0.88 -12.42 -3.48
C SER A 70 -1.75 -13.44 -4.21
N ALA A 71 -1.13 -14.44 -4.85
CA ALA A 71 -1.83 -15.51 -5.54
C ALA A 71 -2.61 -16.41 -4.58
N GLU A 72 -2.08 -16.70 -3.38
CA GLU A 72 -2.80 -17.42 -2.33
C GLU A 72 -4.09 -16.70 -1.94
N VAL A 73 -4.01 -15.38 -1.70
CA VAL A 73 -5.17 -14.56 -1.36
C VAL A 73 -6.16 -14.55 -2.52
N MET A 74 -5.74 -14.27 -3.75
CA MET A 74 -6.63 -14.24 -4.92
C MET A 74 -7.28 -15.61 -5.21
N ASN A 75 -6.53 -16.71 -5.06
CA ASN A 75 -7.06 -18.07 -5.23
C ASN A 75 -8.14 -18.39 -4.18
N SER A 76 -7.96 -17.95 -2.94
CA SER A 76 -8.97 -18.12 -1.88
C SER A 76 -10.28 -17.39 -2.19
N LEU A 77 -10.20 -16.29 -2.95
CA LEU A 77 -11.34 -15.51 -3.43
C LEU A 77 -11.92 -16.03 -4.75
N THR A 78 -11.40 -17.14 -5.30
CA THR A 78 -11.73 -17.68 -6.63
C THR A 78 -11.40 -16.73 -7.80
N LEU A 79 -10.38 -15.87 -7.62
CA LEU A 79 -9.92 -14.84 -8.56
C LEU A 79 -8.55 -15.18 -9.16
N SER A 80 -8.34 -16.43 -9.55
CA SER A 80 -7.05 -16.90 -10.08
C SER A 80 -6.67 -16.31 -11.46
N ASP A 81 -7.60 -15.59 -12.09
CA ASP A 81 -7.43 -14.86 -13.34
C ASP A 81 -6.92 -13.43 -13.16
N VAL A 82 -6.90 -12.89 -11.93
CA VAL A 82 -6.28 -11.60 -11.62
C VAL A 82 -4.79 -11.67 -12.00
N PRO A 83 -4.31 -10.78 -12.90
CA PRO A 83 -2.90 -10.79 -13.29
C PRO A 83 -1.99 -10.44 -12.12
N ILE A 84 -1.01 -11.31 -11.83
CA ILE A 84 0.01 -11.09 -10.80
C ILE A 84 1.39 -11.18 -11.47
N THR A 85 2.23 -10.16 -11.31
CA THR A 85 3.59 -10.13 -11.89
C THR A 85 4.63 -9.76 -10.85
N SER A 86 5.58 -10.66 -10.64
CA SER A 86 6.76 -10.36 -9.82
C SER A 86 7.58 -9.23 -10.46
N GLY A 87 7.93 -8.22 -9.67
CA GLY A 87 8.70 -7.05 -10.09
C GLY A 87 10.16 -7.14 -9.67
N SER A 88 10.73 -6.02 -9.22
CA SER A 88 12.14 -5.95 -8.83
C SER A 88 12.47 -6.83 -7.61
N PRO A 89 13.46 -7.73 -7.73
CA PRO A 89 13.85 -8.62 -6.63
C PRO A 89 14.80 -7.97 -5.61
N GLN A 90 15.27 -6.75 -5.86
CA GLN A 90 16.25 -6.04 -5.02
C GLN A 90 15.96 -4.53 -5.02
N PRO A 91 16.30 -3.82 -3.93
CA PRO A 91 16.34 -2.36 -3.93
C PRO A 91 17.29 -1.81 -4.99
N ARG A 92 17.10 -0.54 -5.34
CA ARG A 92 17.83 0.15 -6.40
C ARG A 92 19.34 0.21 -6.19
N VAL A 93 19.77 0.50 -4.96
CA VAL A 93 21.18 0.73 -4.61
C VAL A 93 21.64 -0.15 -3.45
N LEU A 94 20.77 -0.36 -2.47
CA LEU A 94 21.08 -1.05 -1.24
C LEU A 94 20.84 -2.57 -1.38
N PRO A 95 21.51 -3.40 -0.57
CA PRO A 95 21.15 -4.81 -0.49
C PRO A 95 19.72 -4.96 0.08
N LEU A 96 18.97 -5.94 -0.42
CA LEU A 96 17.65 -6.28 0.12
C LEU A 96 17.74 -6.62 1.61
N THR A 97 16.83 -6.04 2.37
CA THR A 97 16.50 -6.46 3.74
C THR A 97 15.02 -6.83 3.76
N THR A 98 14.68 -7.94 4.40
CA THR A 98 13.30 -8.40 4.62
C THR A 98 13.00 -8.47 6.12
N THR A 99 11.73 -8.57 6.51
CA THR A 99 11.31 -8.57 7.92
C THR A 99 10.49 -9.82 8.32
N PRO A 100 11.12 -11.01 8.35
CA PRO A 100 10.44 -12.22 8.82
C PRO A 100 10.01 -12.13 10.30
N GLU A 101 10.59 -11.24 11.09
CA GLU A 101 10.18 -10.94 12.46
C GLU A 101 8.84 -10.22 12.57
N THR A 102 8.45 -9.45 11.54
CA THR A 102 7.17 -8.72 11.50
C THR A 102 6.10 -9.47 10.73
N HIS A 103 6.46 -10.09 9.60
CA HIS A 103 5.49 -10.75 8.70
C HIS A 103 5.63 -12.28 8.65
N GLY A 104 6.47 -12.88 9.49
CA GLY A 104 6.71 -14.31 9.51
C GLY A 104 7.65 -14.77 8.37
N PRO A 105 8.13 -16.03 8.41
CA PRO A 105 9.19 -16.52 7.52
C PRO A 105 8.89 -16.39 6.02
N THR A 106 7.61 -16.39 5.64
CA THR A 106 7.15 -16.30 4.25
C THR A 106 6.23 -15.11 3.98
N GLY A 107 6.10 -14.16 4.92
CA GLY A 107 5.30 -12.94 4.74
C GLY A 107 3.81 -13.00 5.17
N LEU A 108 3.25 -14.19 5.41
CA LEU A 108 1.84 -14.34 5.85
C LEU A 108 1.71 -14.90 7.28
N GLY A 109 2.63 -14.52 8.17
CA GLY A 109 2.63 -14.91 9.57
C GLY A 109 2.66 -16.43 9.73
N TYR A 110 1.62 -16.99 10.36
CA TYR A 110 1.49 -18.44 10.55
C TYR A 110 0.90 -19.18 9.35
N HIS A 111 0.29 -18.46 8.38
CA HIS A 111 -0.23 -19.10 7.18
C HIS A 111 0.92 -19.43 6.23
N THR A 112 0.89 -20.65 5.68
CA THR A 112 1.84 -21.08 4.66
C THR A 112 1.18 -21.03 3.29
N THR A 113 1.76 -20.26 2.38
CA THR A 113 1.31 -20.16 0.99
C THR A 113 1.45 -21.49 0.25
N HIS A 114 0.38 -21.91 -0.42
CA HIS A 114 0.34 -23.11 -1.26
C HIS A 114 0.44 -22.78 -2.76
N ALA A 115 0.19 -21.53 -3.13
CA ALA A 115 0.44 -21.04 -4.47
C ALA A 115 1.92 -21.24 -4.87
N PRO A 116 2.20 -21.62 -6.12
CA PRO A 116 3.57 -21.83 -6.58
C PRO A 116 4.33 -20.51 -6.58
N ILE A 117 5.56 -20.53 -6.07
CA ILE A 117 6.47 -19.38 -6.18
C ILE A 117 6.84 -19.19 -7.66
N PRO A 118 6.53 -18.04 -8.27
CA PRO A 118 6.87 -17.79 -9.66
C PRO A 118 8.39 -17.62 -9.84
N GLN A 119 8.84 -17.63 -11.09
CA GLN A 119 10.22 -17.22 -11.39
C GLN A 119 10.42 -15.75 -11.05
N SER A 120 11.67 -15.41 -10.70
CA SER A 120 12.07 -14.02 -10.47
C SER A 120 11.67 -13.12 -11.61
N GLY A 121 10.98 -12.04 -11.26
CA GLY A 121 10.50 -11.04 -12.19
C GLY A 121 11.50 -9.91 -12.44
N SER A 122 10.96 -8.80 -12.92
CA SER A 122 11.72 -7.55 -13.10
C SER A 122 10.78 -6.35 -13.04
N ALA A 123 11.30 -5.18 -12.65
CA ALA A 123 10.52 -3.94 -12.74
C ALA A 123 9.94 -3.71 -14.14
N ALA A 124 10.66 -4.07 -15.22
CA ALA A 124 10.15 -3.94 -16.57
C ALA A 124 8.87 -4.76 -16.81
N ALA A 125 8.80 -5.98 -16.26
CA ALA A 125 7.61 -6.83 -16.36
C ALA A 125 6.45 -6.28 -15.52
N ALA A 126 6.72 -5.85 -14.28
CA ALA A 126 5.74 -5.22 -13.42
C ALA A 126 5.16 -3.94 -14.06
N VAL A 127 6.02 -3.00 -14.46
CA VAL A 127 5.61 -1.71 -15.03
C VAL A 127 4.85 -1.87 -16.35
N LYS A 128 5.13 -2.92 -17.14
CA LYS A 128 4.33 -3.24 -18.32
C LYS A 128 2.86 -3.54 -17.97
N LEU A 129 2.60 -4.14 -16.81
CA LEU A 129 1.24 -4.45 -16.33
C LEU A 129 0.46 -3.18 -15.93
N TRP A 130 1.18 -2.09 -15.65
CA TRP A 130 0.60 -0.79 -15.26
C TRP A 130 0.01 -0.02 -16.43
N LYS A 131 0.26 -0.46 -17.67
CA LYS A 131 -0.24 0.24 -18.86
C LYS A 131 -1.77 0.34 -18.84
N GLY A 132 -2.28 1.57 -18.91
CA GLY A 132 -3.70 1.87 -18.86
C GLY A 132 -4.32 1.77 -17.47
N ALA A 133 -3.51 1.80 -16.41
CA ALA A 133 -4.01 1.90 -15.05
C ALA A 133 -4.57 3.31 -14.77
N ASP A 134 -5.72 3.36 -14.11
CA ASP A 134 -6.31 4.60 -13.58
C ASP A 134 -5.80 4.90 -12.17
N TYR A 135 -5.49 3.85 -11.41
CA TYR A 135 -5.03 3.92 -10.03
C TYR A 135 -3.82 3.01 -9.81
N LEU A 136 -2.80 3.52 -9.12
CA LEU A 136 -1.65 2.76 -8.65
C LEU A 136 -1.49 2.93 -7.14
N LEU A 137 -1.66 1.83 -6.41
CA LEU A 137 -1.26 1.71 -5.01
C LEU A 137 0.19 1.22 -4.99
N VAL A 138 1.03 1.90 -4.22
CA VAL A 138 2.41 1.48 -3.91
C VAL A 138 2.46 1.21 -2.42
N ALA A 139 2.29 -0.05 -2.05
CA ALA A 139 2.24 -0.58 -0.69
C ALA A 139 3.42 -1.53 -0.50
N GLY A 140 4.62 -0.96 -0.59
CA GLY A 140 5.89 -1.64 -0.64
C GLY A 140 6.98 -0.65 -1.04
N PRO A 141 8.25 -1.07 -1.11
CA PRO A 141 9.33 -0.19 -1.55
C PRO A 141 9.09 0.32 -2.98
N ALA A 142 9.32 1.62 -3.22
CA ALA A 142 9.01 2.29 -4.49
C ALA A 142 9.95 1.91 -5.67
N THR A 143 10.62 0.75 -5.61
CA THR A 143 11.64 0.30 -6.56
C THR A 143 11.09 0.17 -7.98
N ASN A 144 9.90 -0.41 -8.14
CA ASN A 144 9.26 -0.52 -9.46
C ASN A 144 8.90 0.87 -10.01
N VAL A 145 8.49 1.81 -9.15
CA VAL A 145 8.15 3.18 -9.54
C VAL A 145 9.38 3.97 -9.97
N ALA A 146 10.49 3.86 -9.23
CA ALA A 146 11.75 4.48 -9.60
C ALA A 146 12.25 3.98 -10.97
N TRP A 147 12.15 2.66 -11.21
CA TRP A 147 12.47 2.11 -12.52
C TRP A 147 11.54 2.68 -13.61
N ALA A 148 10.24 2.79 -13.33
CA ALA A 148 9.27 3.36 -14.26
C ALA A 148 9.58 4.82 -14.59
N ALA A 149 9.94 5.63 -13.60
CA ALA A 149 10.29 7.03 -13.80
C ALA A 149 11.46 7.22 -14.77
N GLU A 150 12.43 6.31 -14.75
CA GLU A 150 13.61 6.36 -15.61
C GLU A 150 13.41 5.73 -16.99
N ASN A 151 12.74 4.58 -17.03
CA ASN A 151 12.75 3.70 -18.21
C ASN A 151 11.40 3.69 -18.94
N ALA A 152 10.32 4.04 -18.26
CA ALA A 152 8.97 4.07 -18.82
C ALA A 152 8.14 5.27 -18.28
N PRO A 153 8.67 6.51 -18.33
CA PRO A 153 7.98 7.67 -17.75
C PRO A 153 6.61 7.91 -18.39
N ASP A 154 6.43 7.53 -19.66
CA ASP A 154 5.13 7.61 -20.34
C ASP A 154 4.06 6.69 -19.71
N ILE A 155 4.45 5.55 -19.16
CA ILE A 155 3.53 4.66 -18.45
C ILE A 155 3.21 5.25 -17.08
N LEU A 156 4.23 5.61 -16.30
CA LEU A 156 4.03 6.14 -14.95
C LEU A 156 3.21 7.44 -14.96
N ASN A 157 3.54 8.37 -15.85
CA ASN A 157 2.87 9.67 -15.92
C ASN A 157 1.47 9.61 -16.55
N ALA A 158 1.10 8.48 -17.17
CA ALA A 158 -0.26 8.26 -17.69
C ALA A 158 -1.25 7.78 -16.62
N ILE A 159 -0.77 7.43 -15.42
CA ILE A 159 -1.62 6.99 -14.30
C ILE A 159 -2.08 8.24 -13.53
N PRO A 160 -3.38 8.56 -13.51
CA PRO A 160 -3.85 9.81 -12.89
C PRO A 160 -3.77 9.82 -11.35
N HIS A 161 -3.94 8.66 -10.72
CA HIS A 161 -4.04 8.54 -9.26
C HIS A 161 -2.99 7.57 -8.73
N VAL A 162 -2.02 8.09 -8.00
CA VAL A 162 -0.96 7.28 -7.36
C VAL A 162 -0.96 7.56 -5.86
N THR A 163 -0.94 6.49 -5.07
CA THR A 163 -0.84 6.55 -3.61
C THR A 163 0.30 5.69 -3.13
N PHE A 164 1.19 6.25 -2.30
CA PHE A 164 2.25 5.55 -1.60
C PHE A 164 1.86 5.34 -0.14
N MET A 165 1.89 4.10 0.35
CA MET A 165 1.94 3.81 1.78
C MET A 165 3.42 3.87 2.19
N THR A 166 3.84 5.03 2.70
CA THR A 166 5.24 5.23 3.10
C THR A 166 5.41 6.47 3.96
N GLY A 167 6.55 6.55 4.63
CA GLY A 167 7.03 7.75 5.29
C GLY A 167 6.45 8.00 6.69
N ALA A 168 7.11 8.89 7.41
CA ALA A 168 6.72 9.37 8.71
C ALA A 168 7.07 10.86 8.79
N PHE A 169 6.08 11.72 9.09
CA PHE A 169 6.29 13.17 9.13
C PHE A 169 6.04 13.71 10.54
N HIS A 170 7.06 14.29 11.15
CA HIS A 170 7.03 14.75 12.55
C HIS A 170 6.59 13.65 13.53
N TYR A 171 6.97 12.41 13.23
CA TYR A 171 6.55 11.20 13.91
C TYR A 171 7.68 10.17 13.87
N PRO A 172 7.82 9.29 14.87
CA PRO A 172 8.86 8.26 14.85
C PRO A 172 8.70 7.32 13.65
N GLY A 173 9.81 6.80 13.15
CA GLY A 173 9.79 5.67 12.24
C GLY A 173 9.50 4.35 12.96
N ASN A 174 9.11 3.33 12.20
CA ASN A 174 8.91 1.96 12.69
C ASN A 174 10.14 1.06 12.46
N THR A 175 11.10 1.49 11.64
CA THR A 175 12.31 0.72 11.30
C THR A 175 13.56 1.30 11.93
N THR A 176 13.72 2.61 11.81
CA THR A 176 14.70 3.41 12.56
C THR A 176 13.96 4.53 13.27
N PRO A 177 14.60 5.30 14.17
CA PRO A 177 13.91 6.40 14.87
C PRO A 177 13.20 7.40 13.94
N THR A 178 13.62 7.51 12.67
CA THR A 178 13.09 8.50 11.72
C THR A 178 12.62 7.91 10.38
N ALA A 179 12.75 6.60 10.16
CA ALA A 179 12.41 5.98 8.88
C ALA A 179 11.30 4.93 9.02
N GLU A 180 10.32 5.06 8.12
CA GLU A 180 9.31 4.04 7.84
C GLU A 180 9.90 2.94 6.94
N TRP A 181 9.40 1.71 7.07
CA TRP A 181 9.91 0.49 6.42
C TRP A 181 10.10 0.61 4.90
N ASN A 182 9.05 0.93 4.14
CA ASN A 182 9.09 1.03 2.68
C ASN A 182 10.10 2.10 2.21
N ALA A 183 10.14 3.25 2.90
CA ALA A 183 11.14 4.28 2.66
C ALA A 183 12.57 3.83 3.01
N TRP A 184 12.74 3.02 4.07
CA TRP A 184 14.05 2.57 4.55
C TRP A 184 14.65 1.45 3.70
N VAL A 185 13.82 0.56 3.17
CA VAL A 185 14.25 -0.55 2.30
C VAL A 185 14.84 -0.02 1.00
N ASP A 186 14.18 0.97 0.36
CA ASP A 186 14.68 1.58 -0.87
C ASP A 186 14.50 3.12 -0.90
N PRO A 187 15.28 3.86 -0.11
CA PRO A 187 15.17 5.31 -0.03
C PRO A 187 15.61 5.99 -1.34
N HIS A 188 16.55 5.38 -2.07
CA HIS A 188 16.97 5.88 -3.38
C HIS A 188 15.83 5.78 -4.39
N ALA A 189 15.05 4.69 -4.37
CA ALA A 189 13.87 4.59 -5.21
C ALA A 189 12.75 5.54 -4.80
N LEU A 190 12.46 5.70 -3.50
CA LEU A 190 11.42 6.65 -3.09
C LEU A 190 11.81 8.09 -3.45
N LYS A 191 13.09 8.47 -3.26
CA LYS A 191 13.61 9.77 -3.70
C LYS A 191 13.44 9.96 -5.21
N GLU A 192 13.82 8.96 -6.00
CA GLU A 192 13.70 8.96 -7.46
C GLU A 192 12.24 9.10 -7.90
N ALA A 193 11.33 8.32 -7.31
CA ALA A 193 9.91 8.35 -7.57
C ALA A 193 9.30 9.74 -7.29
N LEU A 194 9.54 10.31 -6.11
CA LEU A 194 9.02 11.64 -5.75
C LEU A 194 9.68 12.77 -6.56
N THR A 195 10.95 12.59 -6.93
CA THR A 195 11.68 13.58 -7.74
C THR A 195 11.23 13.59 -9.18
N HIS A 196 10.82 12.45 -9.76
CA HIS A 196 10.54 12.35 -11.20
C HIS A 196 9.11 11.95 -11.57
N TYR A 197 8.24 11.68 -10.59
CA TYR A 197 6.81 11.64 -10.86
C TYR A 197 6.35 13.04 -11.32
N ARG A 198 5.86 13.10 -12.56
CA ARG A 198 5.31 14.31 -13.19
C ARG A 198 3.83 14.11 -13.55
N GLY A 199 3.24 13.00 -13.10
CA GLY A 199 1.93 12.55 -13.53
C GLY A 199 0.86 13.59 -13.25
N HIS A 200 0.12 13.94 -14.31
CA HIS A 200 -1.10 14.74 -14.35
C HIS A 200 -1.16 16.01 -13.45
N ALA A 201 -2.31 16.67 -13.39
CA ALA A 201 -2.52 17.83 -12.50
C ALA A 201 -2.60 17.41 -11.00
N VAL A 202 -2.59 16.10 -10.72
CA VAL A 202 -2.83 15.52 -9.40
C VAL A 202 -1.52 14.95 -8.88
N ARG A 203 -1.03 15.56 -7.78
CA ARG A 203 0.13 15.06 -7.05
C ARG A 203 -0.16 13.67 -6.45
N PRO A 204 0.84 12.80 -6.32
CA PRO A 204 0.67 11.53 -5.64
C PRO A 204 0.29 11.77 -4.18
N THR A 205 -0.48 10.84 -3.60
CA THR A 205 -0.81 10.85 -2.17
C THR A 205 0.18 10.01 -1.40
N ILE A 206 0.66 10.49 -0.25
CA ILE A 206 1.45 9.72 0.71
C ILE A 206 0.59 9.45 1.94
N CYS A 207 0.51 8.19 2.33
CA CYS A 207 -0.18 7.70 3.53
C CYS A 207 0.88 7.32 4.58
N PRO A 208 1.25 8.23 5.50
CA PRO A 208 2.37 8.04 6.41
C PRO A 208 1.96 7.37 7.74
N LEU A 209 2.97 6.87 8.47
CA LEU A 209 2.80 6.24 9.79
C LEU A 209 2.01 7.09 10.78
N ASN A 210 2.25 8.41 10.79
CA ASN A 210 1.57 9.34 11.70
C ASN A 210 0.04 9.39 11.52
N VAL A 211 -0.51 8.76 10.47
CA VAL A 211 -1.95 8.51 10.32
C VAL A 211 -2.25 7.01 10.32
N THR A 212 -1.53 6.20 9.55
CA THR A 212 -1.87 4.79 9.34
C THR A 212 -1.72 3.94 10.60
N GLU A 213 -0.82 4.29 11.53
CA GLU A 213 -0.69 3.60 12.82
C GLU A 213 -1.93 3.75 13.73
N SER A 214 -2.84 4.69 13.43
CA SER A 214 -4.11 4.81 14.15
C SER A 214 -5.17 3.79 13.70
N VAL A 215 -4.94 3.09 12.59
CA VAL A 215 -5.85 2.08 12.04
C VAL A 215 -5.59 0.73 12.72
N LEU A 216 -6.12 0.59 13.93
CA LEU A 216 -5.83 -0.53 14.83
C LEU A 216 -6.89 -1.63 14.75
N LEU A 217 -6.51 -2.80 14.22
CA LEU A 217 -7.33 -4.00 14.21
C LEU A 217 -7.16 -4.80 15.51
N THR A 218 -8.26 -5.15 16.16
CA THR A 218 -8.26 -5.92 17.39
C THR A 218 -8.63 -7.39 17.14
N PRO A 219 -8.16 -8.34 17.98
CA PRO A 219 -8.58 -9.74 17.91
C PRO A 219 -10.09 -9.91 18.05
N GLN A 220 -10.76 -9.05 18.81
CA GLN A 220 -12.20 -9.07 19.00
C GLN A 220 -12.93 -8.77 17.69
N ARG A 221 -12.47 -7.76 16.92
CA ARG A 221 -13.04 -7.44 15.61
C ARG A 221 -12.78 -8.56 14.60
N LEU A 222 -11.55 -9.08 14.53
CA LEU A 222 -11.23 -10.23 13.69
C LEU A 222 -12.12 -11.45 14.00
N LYS A 223 -12.32 -11.75 15.29
CA LYS A 223 -13.22 -12.83 15.72
C LYS A 223 -14.66 -12.58 15.25
N GLN A 224 -15.13 -11.34 15.28
CA GLN A 224 -16.46 -10.98 14.77
C GLN A 224 -16.55 -11.18 13.25
N TRP A 225 -15.51 -10.85 12.49
CA TRP A 225 -15.46 -11.10 11.04
C TRP A 225 -15.62 -12.59 10.73
N CYS A 226 -14.84 -13.45 11.39
CA CYS A 226 -14.91 -14.90 11.23
C CYS A 226 -16.24 -15.52 11.70
N GLN A 227 -17.02 -14.81 12.52
CA GLN A 227 -18.36 -15.25 12.93
C GLN A 227 -19.45 -14.79 11.95
N ARG A 228 -19.25 -13.68 11.24
CA ARG A 228 -20.22 -13.06 10.33
C ARG A 228 -20.14 -13.60 8.91
N SER A 229 -18.96 -14.07 8.48
CA SER A 229 -18.72 -14.48 7.10
C SER A 229 -17.95 -15.80 7.03
N GLN A 230 -18.16 -16.52 5.92
CA GLN A 230 -17.47 -17.77 5.57
C GLN A 230 -16.49 -17.57 4.40
N GLU A 231 -16.11 -16.32 4.10
CA GLU A 231 -15.12 -16.03 3.06
C GLU A 231 -13.83 -16.84 3.29
N PRO A 232 -13.35 -17.63 2.31
CA PRO A 232 -12.21 -18.53 2.50
C PRO A 232 -10.90 -17.83 2.82
N VAL A 233 -10.83 -16.51 2.60
CA VAL A 233 -9.69 -15.66 2.96
C VAL A 233 -9.60 -15.40 4.46
N LEU A 234 -10.70 -15.48 5.22
CA LEU A 234 -10.71 -15.13 6.64
C LEU A 234 -9.85 -16.06 7.51
N PRO A 235 -9.83 -17.39 7.31
CA PRO A 235 -8.85 -18.25 7.98
C PRO A 235 -7.40 -17.86 7.71
N ILE A 236 -7.06 -17.51 6.46
CA ILE A 236 -5.72 -17.07 6.05
C ILE A 236 -5.36 -15.78 6.82
N LEU A 237 -6.23 -14.78 6.76
CA LEU A 237 -6.04 -13.51 7.47
C LEU A 237 -5.98 -13.71 8.98
N SER A 238 -6.75 -14.64 9.54
CA SER A 238 -6.75 -14.91 10.97
C SER A 238 -5.42 -15.49 11.46
N ASP A 239 -4.85 -16.43 10.71
CA ASP A 239 -3.54 -17.01 11.04
C ASP A 239 -2.41 -16.00 10.84
N ALA A 240 -2.46 -15.21 9.76
CA ALA A 240 -1.52 -14.14 9.50
C ALA A 240 -1.56 -13.07 10.61
N LEU A 241 -2.75 -12.51 10.90
CA LEU A 241 -2.92 -11.45 11.89
C LEU A 241 -2.57 -11.87 13.31
N ARG A 242 -2.75 -13.15 13.67
CA ARG A 242 -2.30 -13.64 14.99
C ARG A 242 -0.80 -13.42 15.18
N PHE A 243 0.01 -13.69 14.16
CA PHE A 243 1.45 -13.40 14.18
C PHE A 243 1.68 -11.90 14.35
N TYR A 244 0.95 -11.07 13.61
CA TYR A 244 1.12 -9.63 13.63
C TYR A 244 0.72 -8.99 14.97
N PHE A 245 -0.31 -9.52 15.64
CA PHE A 245 -0.69 -9.12 17.00
C PHE A 245 0.41 -9.42 18.02
N GLU A 246 1.03 -10.60 17.92
CA GLU A 246 2.15 -11.01 18.78
C GLU A 246 3.39 -10.13 18.55
N PHE A 247 3.68 -9.79 17.29
CA PHE A 247 4.75 -8.84 16.94
C PHE A 247 4.50 -7.47 17.58
N HIS A 248 3.32 -6.87 17.36
CA HIS A 248 2.97 -5.56 17.92
C HIS A 248 2.97 -5.54 19.45
N GLU A 249 2.54 -6.64 20.10
CA GLU A 249 2.65 -6.79 21.54
C GLU A 249 4.12 -6.77 21.99
N SER A 250 5.00 -7.45 21.26
CA SER A 250 6.44 -7.53 21.59
C SER A 250 7.17 -6.19 21.50
N VAL A 251 6.69 -5.27 20.66
CA VAL A 251 7.26 -3.92 20.49
C VAL A 251 6.50 -2.83 21.27
N GLY A 252 5.54 -3.23 22.12
CA GLY A 252 4.87 -2.31 23.06
C GLY A 252 3.67 -1.56 22.49
N VAL A 253 3.18 -1.91 21.29
CA VAL A 253 1.91 -1.39 20.74
C VAL A 253 0.71 -2.07 21.41
N GLY A 254 0.89 -3.31 21.87
CA GLY A 254 -0.15 -4.15 22.48
C GLY A 254 -0.66 -5.22 21.52
N TYR A 255 -1.51 -6.12 22.01
CA TYR A 255 -2.03 -7.26 21.23
C TYR A 255 -3.13 -6.83 20.25
N MET A 256 -2.71 -6.10 19.21
CA MET A 256 -3.49 -5.51 18.12
C MET A 256 -2.58 -5.33 16.90
N ALA A 257 -3.13 -4.99 15.72
CA ALA A 257 -2.32 -4.75 14.53
C ALA A 257 -2.58 -3.35 13.96
N GLN A 258 -1.52 -2.63 13.60
CA GLN A 258 -1.60 -1.44 12.76
C GLN A 258 -1.80 -1.88 11.30
N ILE A 259 -2.88 -1.45 10.66
CA ILE A 259 -3.24 -1.86 9.30
C ILE A 259 -3.00 -0.69 8.33
N HIS A 260 -1.87 -0.71 7.64
CA HIS A 260 -1.42 0.43 6.85
C HIS A 260 -1.94 0.41 5.42
N ASP A 261 -1.74 -0.71 4.73
CA ASP A 261 -1.97 -0.77 3.28
C ASP A 261 -3.45 -0.76 2.90
N LEU A 262 -4.31 -1.34 3.76
CA LEU A 262 -5.75 -1.27 3.57
C LEU A 262 -6.24 0.19 3.60
N ALA A 263 -5.73 0.97 4.55
CA ALA A 263 -6.05 2.39 4.64
C ALA A 263 -5.57 3.15 3.39
N ALA A 264 -4.36 2.86 2.90
CA ALA A 264 -3.84 3.47 1.68
C ALA A 264 -4.66 3.10 0.43
N ALA A 265 -5.11 1.84 0.31
CA ALA A 265 -5.99 1.40 -0.78
C ALA A 265 -7.34 2.15 -0.77
N MET A 266 -7.93 2.36 0.41
CA MET A 266 -9.19 3.10 0.53
C MET A 266 -9.03 4.60 0.28
N VAL A 267 -7.89 5.19 0.67
CA VAL A 267 -7.55 6.58 0.35
C VAL A 267 -7.36 6.75 -1.16
N LEU A 268 -6.63 5.86 -1.82
CA LEU A 268 -6.43 5.86 -3.28
C LEU A 268 -7.75 5.90 -4.05
N LEU A 269 -8.71 5.08 -3.63
CA LEU A 269 -10.03 4.99 -4.26
C LEU A 269 -11.04 6.02 -3.72
N ASN A 270 -10.63 6.87 -2.78
CA ASN A 270 -11.49 7.84 -2.09
C ASN A 270 -12.76 7.20 -1.50
N ARG A 271 -12.60 6.05 -0.84
CA ARG A 271 -13.67 5.22 -0.27
C ARG A 271 -13.96 5.50 1.20
N VAL A 272 -13.07 6.25 1.85
CA VAL A 272 -13.18 6.64 3.26
C VAL A 272 -12.98 8.15 3.41
N PRO A 273 -13.68 8.81 4.35
CA PRO A 273 -13.44 10.22 4.64
C PRO A 273 -12.01 10.45 5.12
N HIS A 274 -11.30 11.37 4.46
CA HIS A 274 -9.93 11.71 4.82
C HIS A 274 -9.61 13.16 4.44
N THR A 275 -8.50 13.67 4.98
CA THR A 275 -7.96 14.99 4.58
C THR A 275 -6.49 14.84 4.22
N THR A 276 -6.05 15.66 3.27
CA THR A 276 -4.66 15.76 2.86
C THR A 276 -4.16 17.20 2.91
N ARG A 277 -2.86 17.37 3.04
CA ARG A 277 -2.16 18.67 2.93
C ARG A 277 -1.07 18.57 1.86
N PRO A 278 -0.97 19.53 0.92
CA PRO A 278 0.14 19.54 -0.03
C PRO A 278 1.44 19.94 0.67
N GLY A 279 2.54 19.28 0.31
CA GLY A 279 3.88 19.59 0.81
C GLY A 279 4.96 19.19 -0.19
N PHE A 280 6.13 19.81 -0.07
CA PHE A 280 7.32 19.32 -0.75
C PHE A 280 7.95 18.23 0.12
N VAL A 281 8.16 17.05 -0.44
CA VAL A 281 8.71 15.89 0.25
C VAL A 281 10.03 15.51 -0.41
N ASP A 282 11.06 15.30 0.41
CA ASP A 282 12.32 14.70 -0.01
C ASP A 282 12.70 13.55 0.93
N VAL A 283 13.63 12.70 0.49
CA VAL A 283 14.10 11.52 1.22
C VAL A 283 15.61 11.58 1.40
N GLU A 284 16.06 11.37 2.64
CA GLU A 284 17.47 11.13 2.93
C GLU A 284 17.83 9.67 2.63
N ALA A 285 18.73 9.44 1.67
CA ALA A 285 19.04 8.09 1.17
C ALA A 285 20.44 7.59 1.52
N ASN A 286 21.36 8.48 1.89
CA ASN A 286 22.79 8.15 1.99
C ASN A 286 23.33 8.26 3.42
N ALA A 287 22.75 9.11 4.25
CA ALA A 287 23.20 9.29 5.62
C ALA A 287 22.93 8.02 6.46
N GLU A 288 23.96 7.45 7.08
CA GLU A 288 23.86 6.19 7.84
C GLU A 288 22.76 6.19 8.90
N LEU A 289 22.68 7.25 9.70
CA LEU A 289 21.73 7.35 10.83
C LEU A 289 20.30 7.67 10.39
N THR A 290 20.14 8.44 9.32
CA THR A 290 18.84 9.01 8.90
C THR A 290 18.39 8.49 7.53
N ARG A 291 18.99 7.41 7.03
CA ARG A 291 18.58 6.73 5.81
C ARG A 291 17.10 6.38 5.87
N GLY A 292 16.35 6.69 4.82
CA GLY A 292 14.90 6.46 4.74
C GLY A 292 14.06 7.54 5.42
N THR A 293 14.67 8.58 5.99
CA THR A 293 13.90 9.68 6.59
C THR A 293 13.19 10.47 5.48
N THR A 294 11.87 10.51 5.56
CA THR A 294 11.03 11.38 4.73
C THR A 294 10.90 12.74 5.40
N VAL A 295 11.34 13.80 4.72
CA VAL A 295 11.26 15.18 5.19
C VAL A 295 10.18 15.89 4.40
N VAL A 296 9.31 16.64 5.08
CA VAL A 296 8.31 17.49 4.45
C VAL A 296 8.58 18.95 4.77
N ASP A 297 8.58 19.79 3.73
CA ASP A 297 8.52 21.22 3.84
C ASP A 297 7.11 21.71 3.47
N TRP A 298 6.43 22.24 4.49
CA TRP A 298 5.08 22.77 4.35
C TRP A 298 5.04 24.26 4.01
N ASP A 299 6.09 24.98 4.40
CA ASP A 299 6.09 26.43 4.52
C ASP A 299 7.18 27.08 3.65
N SER A 300 7.79 26.31 2.74
CA SER A 300 8.86 26.75 1.83
C SER A 300 10.10 27.27 2.59
N ASN A 301 10.41 26.63 3.72
CA ASN A 301 11.62 26.92 4.50
C ASN A 301 12.89 26.39 3.82
N TYR A 302 12.75 25.34 3.01
CA TYR A 302 13.82 24.72 2.25
C TYR A 302 13.75 25.19 0.78
N GLY A 303 13.95 26.48 0.57
CA GLY A 303 13.90 27.09 -0.76
C GLY A 303 12.50 27.13 -1.38
N ASP A 304 12.44 27.54 -2.65
CA ASP A 304 11.18 27.71 -3.39
C ASP A 304 10.84 26.44 -4.19
N HIS A 305 10.68 25.33 -3.48
CA HIS A 305 10.26 24.07 -4.08
C HIS A 305 8.73 23.94 -4.06
N PRO A 306 8.09 23.69 -5.22
CA PRO A 306 6.65 23.46 -5.23
C PRO A 306 6.34 22.12 -4.55
N ALA A 307 5.16 22.04 -3.92
CA ALA A 307 4.67 20.78 -3.38
C ALA A 307 4.67 19.69 -4.46
N ASN A 308 5.22 18.52 -4.14
CA ASN A 308 5.30 17.34 -5.02
C ASN A 308 4.43 16.18 -4.52
N ALA A 309 3.80 16.29 -3.35
CA ALA A 309 2.89 15.27 -2.82
C ALA A 309 1.68 15.91 -2.11
N GLN A 310 0.59 15.14 -2.02
CA GLN A 310 -0.46 15.31 -1.02
C GLN A 310 -0.16 14.35 0.13
N ILE A 311 -0.05 14.84 1.36
CA ILE A 311 0.23 14.00 2.52
C ILE A 311 -1.07 13.82 3.29
N LEU A 312 -1.46 12.57 3.56
CA LEU A 312 -2.61 12.22 4.38
C LEU A 312 -2.40 12.77 5.81
N THR A 313 -3.36 13.54 6.29
CA THR A 313 -3.32 14.18 7.61
C THR A 313 -4.35 13.65 8.59
N THR A 314 -5.49 13.16 8.11
CA THR A 314 -6.51 12.55 8.97
C THR A 314 -7.23 11.42 8.26
N LEU A 315 -7.51 10.35 9.00
CA LEU A 315 -8.38 9.24 8.63
C LEU A 315 -8.96 8.67 9.92
N GLN A 316 -10.18 8.12 9.88
CA GLN A 316 -10.77 7.44 11.03
C GLN A 316 -10.68 5.92 10.85
N SER A 317 -10.13 5.25 11.86
CA SER A 317 -9.99 3.78 11.88
C SER A 317 -11.32 3.06 11.68
N GLU A 318 -12.40 3.55 12.30
CA GLU A 318 -13.73 2.93 12.15
C GLU A 318 -14.26 3.03 10.72
N ASP A 319 -14.01 4.13 10.01
CA ASP A 319 -14.45 4.28 8.61
C ASP A 319 -13.75 3.25 7.70
N VAL A 320 -12.47 2.97 7.96
CA VAL A 320 -11.71 1.93 7.25
C VAL A 320 -12.32 0.56 7.49
N PHE A 321 -12.54 0.18 8.75
CA PHE A 321 -13.09 -1.14 9.05
C PHE A 321 -14.55 -1.27 8.64
N ALA A 322 -15.38 -0.23 8.76
CA ALA A 322 -16.75 -0.24 8.27
C ALA A 322 -16.81 -0.46 6.76
N GLU A 323 -15.93 0.19 5.99
CA GLU A 323 -15.84 -0.02 4.54
C GLU A 323 -15.33 -1.44 4.19
N PHE A 324 -14.35 -1.96 4.93
CA PHE A 324 -13.86 -3.33 4.74
C PHE A 324 -14.96 -4.33 5.02
N GLU A 325 -15.65 -4.21 6.16
CA GLU A 325 -16.74 -5.08 6.55
C GLU A 325 -17.87 -5.06 5.53
N ARG A 326 -18.25 -3.85 5.06
CA ARG A 326 -19.25 -3.69 4.01
C ARG A 326 -18.86 -4.43 2.75
N VAL A 327 -17.63 -4.29 2.25
CA VAL A 327 -17.19 -4.87 0.96
C VAL A 327 -16.87 -6.37 1.05
N VAL A 328 -16.29 -6.81 2.16
CA VAL A 328 -15.75 -8.17 2.31
C VAL A 328 -16.72 -9.12 3.00
N LEU A 329 -17.54 -8.64 3.94
CA LEU A 329 -18.39 -9.51 4.76
C LEU A 329 -19.87 -9.46 4.40
N GLU A 330 -20.34 -8.42 3.69
CA GLU A 330 -21.77 -8.18 3.47
C GLU A 330 -22.23 -8.32 2.00
N TYR A 331 -21.31 -8.29 1.03
CA TYR A 331 -21.60 -8.57 -0.40
C TYR A 331 -21.42 -10.05 -0.73
#